data_AF-A0A2V7WR99-F1
#
_entry.id   AF-A0A2V7WR99-F1
#
_cell.length_a   1.000
_cell.length_b   1.000
_cell.length_c   1.000
_cell.angle_alpha   90.00
_cell.angle_beta   90.00
_cell.angle_gamma   90.00
#
_symmetry.space_group_name_H-M   'P 1'
#
loop_
_entity.id
_entity.type
_entity.pdbx_description
1 polymer ?
#
loop_
_entity_poly.entity_id
_entity_poly.type
_entity_poly.pdbx_seq_one_letter_code
_entity_poly.pdbx_strand_id
1 'polypeptide(L)'
;VRGEKYSAIEFTNQVSGRITVRPEGFGFVLVDGGPDLFIPRAGMGGAMDGDTVLAREERPRSRGRNAGDERIAGAVVRVLDRARERVVGRFEKAGGRAEVLPYDPRIDAVVRIADGKSHGAREGEIVEARLTAFPDSRRVAHGVVEERIGFLGEPGVDIEIVLRSHGLPPRFPEPVVAEAERFPPRVRTEDLLGRRDFRSHRIVTIDGETAKDFDDAVEVVRTDAGYRLGVHIADVSHYVREVTALDDEARSRGTSVYFPGRVLPMLPERLSNGLCSLNPGVDRLVLSALLEIDRKGKVGSAEFVKGVIRSSERMTYTEVARLLETRPSPADRDRYGPLLENFREMGELASLLRQRRDARGSIDFDLPDADVVLDDAGLVVGIVP
;
A
#
# COMPACT_ATOMS: atom_id res chain seq x y z
N VAL A 1 5.82 45.31 4.62
CA VAL A 1 7.30 45.43 4.71
C VAL A 1 7.80 46.03 3.42
N ARG A 2 8.55 47.15 3.45
CA ARG A 2 9.03 47.85 2.25
C ARG A 2 10.02 46.95 1.50
N GLY A 3 9.68 46.52 0.28
CA GLY A 3 10.62 45.88 -0.65
C GLY A 3 10.13 44.59 -1.30
N GLU A 4 9.11 43.93 -0.75
CA GLU A 4 8.61 42.67 -1.31
C GLU A 4 7.46 42.95 -2.30
N LYS A 5 7.76 42.81 -3.59
CA LYS A 5 6.75 42.80 -4.65
C LYS A 5 6.22 41.38 -4.80
N TYR A 6 4.95 41.19 -4.47
CA TYR A 6 4.23 39.94 -4.69
C TYR A 6 3.54 40.03 -6.06
N SER A 7 3.62 38.96 -6.86
CA SER A 7 2.87 38.82 -8.10
C SER A 7 2.18 37.47 -8.08
N ALA A 8 0.90 37.43 -8.43
CA ALA A 8 0.24 36.14 -8.66
C ALA A 8 0.91 35.44 -9.85
N ILE A 9 1.00 34.11 -9.79
CA ILE A 9 1.69 33.28 -10.79
C ILE A 9 1.09 33.51 -12.19
N GLU A 10 -0.23 33.70 -12.27
CA GLU A 10 -0.99 34.02 -13.49
C GLU A 10 -0.51 35.28 -14.24
N PHE A 11 0.18 36.20 -13.56
CA PHE A 11 0.77 37.40 -14.16
C PHE A 11 2.27 37.25 -14.46
N THR A 12 2.81 36.03 -14.39
CA THR A 12 4.23 35.71 -14.65
C THR A 12 4.34 34.60 -15.69
N ASN A 13 5.55 34.37 -16.22
CA ASN A 13 5.84 33.19 -17.06
C ASN A 13 6.26 31.97 -16.22
N GLN A 14 5.66 31.82 -15.04
CA GLN A 14 5.97 30.75 -14.11
C GLN A 14 4.77 29.80 -13.99
N VAL A 15 5.08 28.54 -13.72
CA VAL A 15 4.11 27.49 -13.43
C VAL A 15 4.52 26.81 -12.14
N SER A 16 3.54 26.35 -11.37
CA SER A 16 3.77 25.53 -10.20
C SER A 16 3.18 24.15 -10.40
N GLY A 17 3.83 23.14 -9.86
CA GLY A 17 3.40 21.77 -10.00
C GLY A 17 4.39 20.79 -9.41
N ARG A 18 3.99 19.52 -9.39
CA ARG A 18 4.83 18.42 -8.93
C ARG A 18 5.81 18.04 -10.04
N ILE A 19 7.10 17.91 -9.72
CA ILE A 19 8.10 17.46 -10.69
C ILE A 19 8.25 15.93 -10.67
N THR A 20 8.26 15.31 -11.84
CA THR A 20 8.65 13.91 -12.02
C THR A 20 9.99 13.84 -12.73
N VAL A 21 10.97 13.20 -12.12
CA VAL A 21 12.35 13.11 -12.62
C VAL A 21 12.58 11.76 -13.28
N ARG A 22 13.34 11.77 -14.37
CA ARG A 22 13.77 10.55 -15.07
C ARG A 22 15.21 10.19 -14.70
N PRO A 23 15.61 8.91 -14.78
CA PRO A 23 16.97 8.46 -14.46
C PRO A 23 18.09 9.22 -15.19
N GLU A 24 17.82 9.79 -16.36
CA GLU A 24 18.78 10.59 -17.13
C GLU A 24 19.03 11.99 -16.53
N GLY A 25 18.26 12.38 -15.51
CA GLY A 25 18.40 13.60 -14.72
C GLY A 25 17.55 14.79 -15.20
N PHE A 26 16.75 14.64 -16.26
CA PHE A 26 15.75 15.63 -16.65
C PHE A 26 14.39 15.33 -15.99
N GLY A 27 13.46 16.27 -16.01
CA GLY A 27 12.14 16.08 -15.41
C GLY A 27 11.01 16.77 -16.15
N PHE A 28 9.81 16.58 -15.65
CA PHE A 28 8.59 17.22 -16.12
C PHE A 28 7.84 17.80 -14.94
N VAL A 29 7.43 19.07 -15.01
CA VAL A 29 6.53 19.67 -14.02
C VAL A 29 5.11 19.45 -14.52
N LEU A 30 4.31 18.72 -13.74
CA LEU A 30 2.89 18.51 -14.01
C LEU A 30 2.14 19.81 -13.71
N VAL A 31 1.56 20.42 -14.74
CA VAL A 31 0.84 21.71 -14.62
C VAL A 31 -0.65 21.44 -14.62
N ASP A 32 -1.35 21.92 -13.60
CA ASP A 32 -2.81 21.75 -13.50
C ASP A 32 -3.52 22.40 -14.70
N GLY A 33 -4.28 21.59 -15.44
CA GLY A 33 -5.06 22.05 -16.59
C GLY A 33 -4.25 22.42 -17.84
N GLY A 34 -2.96 22.09 -17.89
CA GLY A 34 -2.06 22.38 -19.01
C GLY A 34 -1.14 21.22 -19.39
N PRO A 35 -0.33 21.38 -20.45
CA PRO A 35 0.70 20.41 -20.80
C PRO A 35 1.85 20.45 -19.78
N ASP A 36 2.48 19.30 -19.56
CA ASP A 36 3.66 19.20 -18.71
C ASP A 36 4.81 20.07 -19.23
N LEU A 37 5.48 20.78 -18.32
CA LEU A 37 6.66 21.57 -18.65
C LEU A 37 7.92 20.71 -18.54
N PHE A 38 8.60 20.49 -19.67
CA PHE A 38 9.89 19.80 -19.70
C PHE A 38 10.99 20.64 -19.04
N ILE A 39 11.72 20.05 -18.10
CA ILE A 39 12.88 20.63 -17.42
C ILE A 39 14.12 19.84 -17.81
N PRO A 40 15.07 20.42 -18.56
CA PRO A 40 16.33 19.74 -18.85
C PRO A 40 17.15 19.60 -17.57
N ARG A 41 18.06 18.62 -17.55
CA ARG A 41 18.95 18.33 -16.40
C ARG A 41 19.64 19.57 -15.82
N ALA A 42 20.12 20.48 -16.67
CA ALA A 42 20.76 21.73 -16.24
C ALA A 42 19.79 22.74 -15.58
N GLY A 43 18.50 22.64 -15.87
CA GLY A 43 17.43 23.48 -15.34
C GLY A 43 16.78 22.93 -14.07
N MET A 44 17.24 21.79 -13.54
CA MET A 44 16.62 21.14 -12.38
C MET A 44 16.75 21.94 -11.07
N GLY A 45 17.76 22.79 -10.95
CA GLY A 45 17.89 23.70 -9.79
C GLY A 45 17.91 23.00 -8.43
N GLY A 46 18.36 21.74 -8.36
CA GLY A 46 18.36 20.96 -7.11
C GLY A 46 17.00 20.38 -6.71
N ALA A 47 16.01 20.41 -7.60
CA ALA A 47 14.75 19.69 -7.41
C ALA A 47 14.97 18.18 -7.51
N MET A 48 14.26 17.43 -6.68
CA MET A 48 14.25 15.97 -6.69
C MET A 48 12.88 15.44 -7.11
N ASP A 49 12.84 14.16 -7.47
CA ASP A 49 11.61 13.49 -7.85
C ASP A 49 10.52 13.61 -6.78
N GLY A 50 9.36 14.11 -7.21
CA GLY A 50 8.18 14.32 -6.37
C GLY A 50 8.07 15.70 -5.75
N ASP A 51 9.11 16.54 -5.76
CA ASP A 51 9.07 17.88 -5.18
C ASP A 51 7.97 18.74 -5.81
N THR A 52 7.35 19.62 -5.01
CA THR A 52 6.50 20.69 -5.55
C THR A 52 7.39 21.87 -5.88
N VAL A 53 7.39 22.30 -7.14
CA VAL A 53 8.31 23.34 -7.63
C VAL A 53 7.57 24.52 -8.23
N LEU A 54 8.29 25.64 -8.31
CA LEU A 54 7.98 26.79 -9.12
C LEU A 54 9.00 26.83 -10.26
N ALA A 55 8.52 26.61 -11.48
CA ALA A 55 9.34 26.61 -12.69
C ALA A 55 9.00 27.81 -13.56
N ARG A 56 9.97 28.29 -14.33
CA ARG A 56 9.81 29.36 -15.31
C ARG A 56 9.93 28.80 -16.70
N GLU A 57 8.99 29.13 -17.57
CA GLU A 57 9.08 28.82 -18.99
C GLU A 57 10.16 29.68 -19.67
N GLU A 58 11.06 29.02 -20.38
CA GLU A 58 12.13 29.67 -21.15
C GLU A 58 11.87 29.45 -22.64
N ARG A 59 11.56 30.55 -23.34
CA ARG A 59 11.41 30.51 -24.80
C ARG A 59 12.80 30.45 -25.45
N PRO A 60 13.02 29.60 -26.48
CA PRO A 60 14.31 29.51 -27.15
C PRO A 60 14.74 30.88 -27.70
N ARG A 61 16.03 31.20 -27.53
CA ARG A 61 16.61 32.49 -27.94
C ARG A 61 16.97 32.58 -29.43
N SER A 62 16.74 31.55 -30.26
CA SER A 62 17.17 31.54 -31.66
C SER A 62 16.08 31.07 -32.62
N ARG A 63 15.61 31.97 -33.50
CA ARG A 63 14.83 31.65 -34.71
C ARG A 63 15.78 31.13 -35.81
N GLY A 64 16.38 29.96 -35.60
CA GLY A 64 17.13 29.26 -36.66
C GLY A 64 16.19 28.52 -37.62
N ARG A 65 16.52 28.49 -38.92
CA ARG A 65 15.67 27.95 -40.02
C ARG A 65 15.37 26.44 -39.96
N ASN A 66 15.80 25.72 -38.93
CA ASN A 66 15.55 24.28 -38.72
C ASN A 66 14.90 23.99 -37.35
N ALA A 67 13.99 24.86 -36.89
CA ALA A 67 13.25 24.66 -35.65
C ALA A 67 12.07 23.68 -35.85
N GLY A 68 12.38 22.40 -36.02
CA GLY A 68 11.39 21.33 -35.86
C GLY A 68 11.22 21.03 -34.36
N ASP A 69 10.01 21.26 -33.85
CA ASP A 69 9.54 20.81 -32.52
C ASP A 69 10.44 21.20 -31.32
N GLU A 70 10.94 22.44 -31.30
CA GLU A 70 11.63 23.00 -30.13
C GLU A 70 10.64 23.14 -28.95
N ARG A 71 10.53 22.08 -28.15
CA ARG A 71 9.72 22.06 -26.93
C ARG A 71 10.15 23.22 -26.03
N ILE A 72 9.17 23.97 -25.52
CA ILE A 72 9.38 24.98 -24.49
C ILE A 72 10.05 24.28 -23.31
N ALA A 73 11.29 24.65 -23.01
CA ALA A 73 12.02 24.15 -21.87
C ALA A 73 11.78 25.10 -20.69
N GLY A 74 11.72 24.56 -19.48
CA GLY A 74 11.64 25.33 -18.26
C GLY A 74 12.92 25.25 -17.44
N ALA A 75 13.02 26.12 -16.43
CA ALA A 75 14.00 25.98 -15.36
C ALA A 75 13.29 26.11 -14.01
N VAL A 76 13.66 25.25 -13.05
CA VAL A 76 13.20 25.37 -11.67
C VAL A 76 13.78 26.64 -11.08
N VAL A 77 12.90 27.54 -10.65
CA VAL A 77 13.27 28.77 -9.95
C VAL A 77 13.41 28.50 -8.46
N ARG A 78 12.52 27.68 -7.90
CA ARG A 78 12.46 27.40 -6.47
C ARG A 78 11.70 26.10 -6.22
N VAL A 79 12.17 25.36 -5.22
CA VAL A 79 11.42 24.24 -4.65
C VAL A 79 10.54 24.78 -3.53
N LEU A 80 9.24 24.55 -3.63
CA LEU A 80 8.22 25.04 -2.69
C LEU A 80 8.01 24.05 -1.54
N ASP A 81 7.98 22.75 -1.86
CA ASP A 81 7.82 21.67 -0.90
C ASP A 81 8.67 20.46 -1.30
N ARG A 82 9.27 19.79 -0.32
CA ARG A 82 10.22 18.68 -0.53
C ARG A 82 9.50 17.35 -0.34
N ALA A 83 9.53 16.49 -1.34
CA ALA A 83 8.84 15.20 -1.26
C ALA A 83 9.63 14.13 -0.51
N ARG A 84 10.96 14.28 -0.40
CA ARG A 84 11.81 13.35 0.33
C ARG A 84 12.92 14.09 1.05
N GLU A 85 13.17 13.69 2.29
CA GLU A 85 14.27 14.19 3.12
C GLU A 85 15.33 13.12 3.40
N ARG A 86 15.02 11.86 3.09
CA ARG A 86 15.90 10.70 3.29
C ARG A 86 16.22 10.04 1.96
N VAL A 87 17.40 9.44 1.91
CA VAL A 87 17.91 8.72 0.75
C VAL A 87 18.56 7.43 1.23
N VAL A 88 18.15 6.32 0.64
CA VAL A 88 18.84 5.03 0.79
C VAL A 88 19.93 4.91 -0.28
N GLY A 89 21.11 4.47 0.12
CA GLY A 89 22.27 4.41 -0.76
C GLY A 89 23.40 3.54 -0.22
N ARG A 90 24.39 3.29 -1.06
CA ARG A 90 25.64 2.61 -0.67
C ARG A 90 26.62 3.61 -0.09
N PHE A 91 27.14 3.32 1.10
CA PHE A 91 28.17 4.13 1.74
C PHE A 91 29.56 3.81 1.17
N GLU A 92 30.30 4.85 0.77
CA GLU A 92 31.65 4.74 0.22
C GLU A 92 32.60 5.73 0.88
N LYS A 93 33.89 5.37 0.91
CA LYS A 93 34.97 6.25 1.38
C LYS A 93 35.95 6.56 0.24
N ALA A 94 35.51 7.38 -0.73
CA ALA A 94 36.35 7.77 -1.84
C ALA A 94 37.29 8.94 -1.46
N GLY A 95 38.60 8.74 -1.59
CA GLY A 95 39.60 9.82 -1.42
C GLY A 95 39.57 10.50 -0.05
N GLY A 96 39.22 9.75 1.00
CA GLY A 96 39.13 10.26 2.38
C GLY A 96 37.81 10.97 2.72
N ARG A 97 36.85 11.03 1.78
CA ARG A 97 35.52 11.61 2.01
C ARG A 97 34.48 10.51 2.13
N ALA A 98 33.60 10.65 3.11
CA ALA A 98 32.45 9.76 3.27
C ALA A 98 31.31 10.24 2.37
N GLU A 99 30.84 9.37 1.49
CA GLU A 99 29.75 9.67 0.56
C GLU A 99 28.73 8.52 0.57
N VAL A 100 27.47 8.85 0.30
CA VAL A 100 26.41 7.88 0.05
C VAL A 100 25.97 8.04 -1.40
N LEU A 101 26.06 6.95 -2.16
CA LEU A 101 25.59 6.84 -3.53
C LEU A 101 24.13 6.36 -3.51
N PRO A 102 23.15 7.19 -3.91
CA PRO A 102 21.75 6.80 -3.89
C PRO A 102 21.46 5.55 -4.73
N TYR A 103 20.54 4.70 -4.26
CA TYR A 103 20.07 3.56 -5.05
C TYR A 103 19.05 3.94 -6.12
N ASP A 104 18.22 4.96 -5.85
CA ASP A 104 17.26 5.48 -6.82
C ASP A 104 18.00 6.29 -7.89
N PRO A 105 18.05 5.82 -9.16
CA PRO A 105 18.81 6.47 -10.21
C PRO A 105 18.24 7.84 -10.62
N ARG A 106 17.02 8.19 -10.18
CA ARG A 106 16.46 9.54 -10.37
C ARG A 106 17.13 10.58 -9.48
N ILE A 107 17.82 10.17 -8.42
CA ILE A 107 18.59 11.07 -7.56
C ILE A 107 19.97 11.27 -8.20
N ASP A 108 20.05 12.25 -9.10
CA ASP A 108 21.28 12.63 -9.79
C ASP A 108 22.22 13.46 -8.90
N ALA A 109 22.62 12.90 -7.77
CA ALA A 109 23.57 13.52 -6.84
C ALA A 109 24.28 12.51 -5.94
N VAL A 110 25.49 12.85 -5.50
CA VAL A 110 26.13 12.15 -4.38
C VAL A 110 25.80 12.85 -3.07
N VAL A 111 25.58 12.09 -2.00
CA VAL A 111 25.30 12.66 -0.68
C VAL A 111 26.59 12.63 0.15
N ARG A 112 27.19 13.80 0.37
CA ARG A 112 28.39 13.92 1.22
C ARG A 112 28.02 13.87 2.68
N ILE A 113 28.67 12.98 3.41
CA ILE A 113 28.48 12.78 4.84
C ILE A 113 29.55 13.56 5.59
N ALA A 114 29.12 14.42 6.51
CA ALA A 114 30.04 15.21 7.34
C ALA A 114 30.87 14.30 8.28
N ASP A 115 32.06 14.77 8.66
CA ASP A 115 32.94 14.03 9.55
C ASP A 115 32.24 13.70 10.89
N GLY A 116 32.40 12.44 11.33
CA GLY A 116 31.73 11.93 12.53
C GLY A 116 30.22 11.71 12.39
N LYS A 117 29.63 11.91 11.20
CA LYS A 117 28.20 11.69 10.92
C LYS A 117 27.89 10.45 10.08
N SER A 118 28.86 9.54 9.95
CA SER A 118 28.67 8.26 9.26
C SER A 118 27.94 7.20 10.10
N HIS A 119 27.66 7.49 11.38
CA HIS A 119 27.02 6.53 12.29
C HIS A 119 27.72 5.15 12.34
N GLY A 120 29.05 5.15 12.16
CA GLY A 120 29.85 3.92 12.12
C GLY A 120 29.68 3.07 10.86
N ALA A 121 29.07 3.61 9.80
CA ALA A 121 28.90 2.91 8.53
C ALA A 121 30.22 2.42 7.94
N ARG A 122 30.19 1.20 7.42
CA ARG A 122 31.32 0.54 6.75
C ARG A 122 31.23 0.74 5.24
N GLU A 123 32.38 0.73 4.59
CA GLU A 123 32.44 0.83 3.12
C GLU A 123 31.68 -0.32 2.46
N GLY A 124 30.85 0.00 1.48
CA GLY A 124 29.95 -0.94 0.80
C GLY A 124 28.65 -1.24 1.55
N GLU A 125 28.47 -0.74 2.79
CA GLU A 125 27.24 -0.94 3.56
C GLU A 125 26.11 -0.06 3.03
N ILE A 126 24.89 -0.59 3.04
CA ILE A 126 23.68 0.12 2.66
C ILE A 126 23.19 0.90 3.87
N VAL A 127 22.92 2.18 3.66
CA VAL A 127 22.55 3.11 4.72
C VAL A 127 21.38 3.99 4.28
N GLU A 128 20.63 4.46 5.27
CA GLU A 128 19.71 5.58 5.09
C GLU A 128 20.36 6.86 5.60
N ALA A 129 20.43 7.87 4.74
CA ALA A 129 20.96 9.18 5.05
C ALA A 129 19.85 10.23 5.00
N ARG A 130 19.76 11.08 6.03
CA ARG A 130 18.93 12.28 6.00
C ARG A 130 19.70 13.43 5.39
N LEU A 131 19.09 14.10 4.43
CA LEU A 131 19.64 15.27 3.76
C LEU A 131 19.63 16.47 4.72
N THR A 132 20.79 17.09 4.88
CA THR A 132 20.96 18.37 5.58
C THR A 132 21.10 19.54 4.60
N ALA A 133 21.52 19.24 3.37
CA ALA A 133 21.39 20.14 2.23
C ALA A 133 21.05 19.32 0.97
N PHE A 134 20.10 19.83 0.20
CA PHE A 134 19.64 19.22 -1.04
C PHE A 134 20.66 19.40 -2.18
N PRO A 135 20.56 18.61 -3.26
CA PRO A 135 21.49 18.71 -4.39
C PRO A 135 21.66 20.14 -4.91
N ASP A 136 22.91 20.57 -5.09
CA ASP A 136 23.25 21.83 -5.71
C ASP A 136 23.52 21.69 -7.23
N SER A 137 23.92 22.78 -7.89
CA SER A 137 24.28 22.76 -9.32
C SER A 137 25.49 21.87 -9.65
N ARG A 138 26.25 21.42 -8.63
CA ARG A 138 27.37 20.48 -8.79
C ARG A 138 26.95 19.03 -8.59
N ARG A 139 25.65 18.76 -8.37
CA ARG A 139 25.10 17.43 -8.09
C ARG A 139 25.66 16.84 -6.78
N VAL A 140 25.80 17.71 -5.78
CA VAL A 140 26.23 17.32 -4.44
C VAL A 140 25.15 17.71 -3.45
N ALA A 141 24.69 16.74 -2.68
CA ALA A 141 23.90 16.95 -1.48
C ALA A 141 24.78 16.74 -0.23
N HIS A 142 24.31 17.19 0.92
CA HIS A 142 24.93 16.91 2.21
C HIS A 142 23.95 16.19 3.11
N GLY A 143 24.45 15.28 3.95
CA GLY A 143 23.61 14.53 4.85
C GLY A 143 24.33 13.95 6.05
N VAL A 144 23.55 13.24 6.86
CA VAL A 144 24.01 12.44 7.99
C VAL A 144 23.42 11.05 7.85
N VAL A 145 24.19 10.02 8.17
CA VAL A 145 23.67 8.66 8.24
C VAL A 145 22.80 8.55 9.48
N GLU A 146 21.54 8.12 9.32
CA GLU A 146 20.61 7.88 10.42
C GLU A 146 20.55 6.39 10.76
N GLU A 147 20.59 5.52 9.76
CA GLU A 147 20.44 4.07 9.93
C GLU A 147 21.42 3.29 9.04
N ARG A 148 21.98 2.21 9.60
CA ARG A 148 22.74 1.20 8.86
C ARG A 148 21.81 0.04 8.59
N ILE A 149 21.56 -0.24 7.31
CA ILE A 149 20.59 -1.25 6.90
C ILE A 149 21.26 -2.63 6.84
N GLY A 150 22.44 -2.72 6.25
CA GLY A 150 23.18 -3.97 6.11
C GLY A 150 24.01 -4.00 4.83
N PHE A 151 24.57 -5.14 4.47
CA PHE A 151 25.28 -5.30 3.19
C PHE A 151 24.36 -5.88 2.12
N LEU A 152 24.66 -5.53 0.86
CA LEU A 152 23.96 -6.12 -0.27
C LEU A 152 24.17 -7.64 -0.28
N GLY A 153 23.07 -8.39 -0.37
CA GLY A 153 23.06 -9.86 -0.32
C GLY A 153 22.78 -10.44 1.08
N GLU A 154 22.75 -9.62 2.12
CA GLU A 154 22.18 -10.04 3.40
C GLU A 154 20.64 -10.13 3.31
N PRO A 155 20.00 -11.12 3.95
CA PRO A 155 18.55 -11.30 3.87
C PRO A 155 17.76 -10.04 4.25
N GLY A 156 16.81 -9.67 3.39
CA GLY A 156 15.89 -8.54 3.62
C GLY A 156 16.45 -7.15 3.32
N VAL A 157 17.75 -7.00 3.05
CA VAL A 157 18.35 -5.69 2.71
C VAL A 157 17.80 -5.16 1.37
N ASP A 158 17.55 -6.04 0.41
CA ASP A 158 16.90 -5.72 -0.86
C ASP A 158 15.48 -5.15 -0.69
N ILE A 159 14.67 -5.79 0.16
CA ILE A 159 13.34 -5.30 0.53
C ILE A 159 13.45 -3.91 1.18
N GLU A 160 14.36 -3.74 2.15
CA GLU A 160 14.55 -2.45 2.84
C GLU A 160 15.01 -1.32 1.88
N ILE A 161 15.80 -1.63 0.85
CA ILE A 161 16.16 -0.68 -0.23
C ILE A 161 14.92 -0.27 -1.00
N VAL A 162 14.10 -1.23 -1.46
CA VAL A 162 12.90 -0.94 -2.25
C VAL A 162 11.91 -0.11 -1.45
N LEU A 163 11.67 -0.47 -0.18
CA LEU A 163 10.79 0.24 0.74
C LEU A 163 11.17 1.71 0.86
N ARG A 164 12.42 1.98 1.24
CA ARG A 164 12.90 3.36 1.43
C ARG A 164 12.97 4.15 0.12
N SER A 165 13.33 3.51 -0.98
CA SER A 165 13.38 4.16 -2.30
C SER A 165 12.01 4.63 -2.78
N HIS A 166 10.94 3.95 -2.36
CA HIS A 166 9.56 4.31 -2.66
C HIS A 166 8.87 5.11 -1.55
N GLY A 167 9.58 5.48 -0.48
CA GLY A 167 9.02 6.23 0.63
C GLY A 167 7.96 5.45 1.41
N LEU A 168 8.12 4.12 1.52
CA LEU A 168 7.22 3.24 2.26
C LEU A 168 7.78 3.00 3.67
N PRO A 169 7.33 3.74 4.70
CA PRO A 169 7.88 3.63 6.04
C PRO A 169 7.53 2.27 6.66
N PRO A 170 8.52 1.47 7.10
CA PRO A 170 8.25 0.14 7.65
C PRO A 170 7.63 0.18 9.05
N ARG A 171 7.66 1.34 9.73
CA ARG A 171 7.18 1.51 11.11
C ARG A 171 6.06 2.52 11.17
N PHE A 172 5.14 2.32 12.11
CA PHE A 172 4.12 3.30 12.43
C PHE A 172 4.68 4.42 13.30
N PRO A 173 4.24 5.68 13.10
CA PRO A 173 4.54 6.77 14.02
C PRO A 173 4.03 6.49 15.44
N GLU A 174 4.74 6.96 16.47
CA GLU A 174 4.37 6.75 17.88
C GLU A 174 2.93 7.15 18.23
N PRO A 175 2.38 8.29 17.74
CA PRO A 175 0.98 8.64 18.02
C PRO A 175 -0.02 7.59 17.50
N VAL A 176 0.28 6.95 16.37
CA VAL A 176 -0.56 5.91 15.75
C VAL A 176 -0.54 4.64 16.60
N VAL A 177 0.65 4.22 17.04
CA VAL A 177 0.82 3.06 17.94
C VAL A 177 0.09 3.31 19.25
N ALA A 178 0.30 4.48 19.86
CA ALA A 178 -0.33 4.86 21.11
C ALA A 178 -1.86 4.95 21.01
N GLU A 179 -2.41 5.35 19.86
CA GLU A 179 -3.85 5.32 19.62
C GLU A 179 -4.37 3.88 19.52
N ALA A 180 -3.70 3.03 18.74
CA ALA A 180 -4.10 1.63 18.54
C ALA A 180 -4.08 0.82 19.85
N GLU A 181 -3.08 1.03 20.71
CA GLU A 181 -2.95 0.30 21.98
C GLU A 181 -4.02 0.66 23.03
N ARG A 182 -4.79 1.75 22.83
CA ARG A 182 -5.93 2.09 23.70
C ARG A 182 -7.12 1.16 23.50
N PHE A 183 -7.19 0.47 22.36
CA PHE A 183 -8.28 -0.46 22.11
C PHE A 183 -8.10 -1.73 22.94
N PRO A 184 -9.16 -2.26 23.58
CA PRO A 184 -9.09 -3.53 24.29
C PRO A 184 -8.83 -4.70 23.33
N PRO A 185 -8.36 -5.86 23.81
CA PRO A 185 -8.14 -7.03 22.95
C PRO A 185 -9.45 -7.70 22.48
N ARG A 186 -10.62 -7.26 22.97
CA ARG A 186 -11.94 -7.81 22.65
C ARG A 186 -12.97 -6.69 22.53
N VAL A 187 -13.98 -6.91 21.70
CA VAL A 187 -15.14 -6.02 21.54
C VAL A 187 -15.78 -5.73 22.90
N ARG A 188 -16.07 -4.45 23.18
CA ARG A 188 -16.72 -4.07 24.44
C ARG A 188 -18.22 -4.28 24.36
N THR A 189 -18.86 -4.45 25.51
CA THR A 189 -20.32 -4.58 25.57
C THR A 189 -21.04 -3.34 25.04
N GLU A 190 -20.48 -2.15 25.25
CA GLU A 190 -21.02 -0.88 24.72
C GLU A 190 -21.00 -0.83 23.18
N ASP A 191 -20.01 -1.45 22.53
CA ASP A 191 -19.87 -1.46 21.07
C ASP A 191 -20.93 -2.35 20.38
N LEU A 192 -21.62 -3.20 21.15
CA LEU A 192 -22.68 -4.09 20.67
C LEU A 192 -24.04 -3.37 20.54
N LEU A 193 -24.21 -2.20 21.15
CA LEU A 193 -25.48 -1.49 21.18
C LEU A 193 -25.92 -1.08 19.77
N GLY A 194 -27.17 -1.42 19.44
CA GLY A 194 -27.77 -1.10 18.13
C GLY A 194 -27.28 -1.95 16.96
N ARG A 195 -26.48 -3.00 17.21
CA ARG A 195 -26.01 -3.93 16.18
C ARG A 195 -26.90 -5.16 16.08
N ARG A 196 -27.05 -5.69 14.87
CA ARG A 196 -27.71 -6.98 14.64
C ARG A 196 -26.81 -8.12 15.14
N ASP A 197 -27.40 -9.05 15.87
CA ASP A 197 -26.68 -10.20 16.41
C ASP A 197 -26.73 -11.38 15.45
N PHE A 198 -25.57 -11.77 14.91
CA PHE A 198 -25.39 -12.94 14.05
C PHE A 198 -24.53 -14.02 14.72
N ARG A 199 -24.24 -13.92 16.02
CA ARG A 199 -23.28 -14.82 16.68
C ARG A 199 -23.70 -16.29 16.71
N SER A 200 -24.98 -16.59 16.48
CA SER A 200 -25.52 -17.95 16.35
C SER A 200 -25.51 -18.48 14.91
N HIS A 201 -25.09 -17.67 13.94
CA HIS A 201 -25.06 -18.04 12.53
C HIS A 201 -23.79 -18.84 12.20
N ARG A 202 -23.85 -19.61 11.10
CA ARG A 202 -22.74 -20.41 10.59
C ARG A 202 -21.95 -19.60 9.58
N ILE A 203 -21.21 -18.62 10.09
CA ILE A 203 -20.39 -17.70 9.31
C ILE A 203 -18.94 -18.20 9.34
N VAL A 204 -18.25 -18.18 8.21
CA VAL A 204 -16.85 -18.63 8.08
C VAL A 204 -16.02 -17.61 7.31
N THR A 205 -14.70 -17.60 7.52
CA THR A 205 -13.75 -16.90 6.64
C THR A 205 -13.06 -17.92 5.74
N ILE A 206 -12.66 -17.52 4.53
CA ILE A 206 -11.99 -18.39 3.55
C ILE A 206 -10.84 -17.60 2.92
N ASP A 207 -9.61 -17.92 3.32
CA ASP A 207 -8.43 -17.11 3.03
C ASP A 207 -7.23 -17.97 2.58
N GLY A 208 -6.13 -17.34 2.18
CA GLY A 208 -4.87 -18.04 1.95
C GLY A 208 -4.28 -18.62 3.25
N GLU A 209 -3.47 -19.67 3.14
CA GLU A 209 -2.87 -20.40 4.27
C GLU A 209 -2.08 -19.48 5.20
N THR A 210 -1.43 -18.45 4.65
CA THR A 210 -0.55 -17.51 5.36
C THR A 210 -1.24 -16.23 5.85
N ALA A 211 -2.53 -16.02 5.49
CA ALA A 211 -3.30 -14.85 5.87
C ALA A 211 -3.53 -14.75 7.39
N LYS A 212 -3.55 -13.53 7.93
CA LYS A 212 -3.75 -13.24 9.37
C LYS A 212 -4.84 -12.17 9.62
N ASP A 213 -5.13 -11.40 8.59
CA ASP A 213 -6.09 -10.31 8.49
C ASP A 213 -7.33 -10.79 7.71
N PHE A 214 -8.30 -11.36 8.43
CA PHE A 214 -9.54 -11.88 7.83
C PHE A 214 -10.59 -10.77 7.78
N ASP A 215 -10.67 -10.05 6.67
CA ASP A 215 -11.51 -8.86 6.56
C ASP A 215 -12.96 -9.16 6.17
N ASP A 216 -13.22 -10.32 5.55
CA ASP A 216 -14.54 -10.76 5.13
C ASP A 216 -14.90 -12.15 5.65
N ALA A 217 -16.19 -12.34 5.90
CA ALA A 217 -16.77 -13.62 6.27
C ALA A 217 -18.12 -13.80 5.57
N VAL A 218 -18.48 -15.05 5.27
CA VAL A 218 -19.64 -15.36 4.44
C VAL A 218 -20.54 -16.39 5.09
N GLU A 219 -21.84 -16.24 4.85
CA GLU A 219 -22.85 -17.28 5.09
C GLU A 219 -23.77 -17.41 3.87
N VAL A 220 -24.19 -18.64 3.58
CA VAL A 220 -25.22 -18.92 2.58
C VAL A 220 -26.26 -19.82 3.22
N VAL A 221 -27.53 -19.46 3.02
CA VAL A 221 -28.68 -20.22 3.46
C VAL A 221 -29.64 -20.39 2.28
N ARG A 222 -29.99 -21.62 1.94
CA ARG A 222 -31.04 -21.87 0.95
C ARG A 222 -32.41 -21.41 1.47
N THR A 223 -33.19 -20.80 0.59
CA THR A 223 -34.56 -20.37 0.86
C THR A 223 -35.51 -20.95 -0.20
N ASP A 224 -36.82 -20.87 0.04
CA ASP A 224 -37.81 -21.29 -0.96
C ASP A 224 -37.69 -20.49 -2.27
N ALA A 225 -37.27 -19.23 -2.19
CA ALA A 225 -37.11 -18.33 -3.33
C ALA A 225 -35.74 -18.44 -4.03
N GLY A 226 -34.76 -19.09 -3.43
CA GLY A 226 -33.39 -19.21 -3.92
C GLY A 226 -32.38 -19.32 -2.78
N TYR A 227 -31.63 -18.25 -2.53
CA TYR A 227 -30.57 -18.19 -1.52
C TYR A 227 -30.60 -16.86 -0.79
N ARG A 228 -30.25 -16.87 0.48
CA ARG A 228 -29.80 -15.70 1.22
C ARG A 228 -28.29 -15.77 1.37
N LEU A 229 -27.60 -14.73 0.92
CA LEU A 229 -26.15 -14.55 1.08
C LEU A 229 -25.91 -13.43 2.09
N GLY A 230 -25.21 -13.75 3.18
CA GLY A 230 -24.64 -12.77 4.10
C GLY A 230 -23.16 -12.58 3.79
N VAL A 231 -22.77 -11.34 3.51
CA VAL A 231 -21.36 -10.93 3.43
C VAL A 231 -21.08 -10.00 4.59
N HIS A 232 -20.16 -10.37 5.46
CA HIS A 232 -19.83 -9.65 6.69
C HIS A 232 -18.42 -9.11 6.60
N ILE A 233 -18.29 -7.79 6.48
CA ILE A 233 -16.99 -7.12 6.39
C ILE A 233 -16.62 -6.55 7.75
N ALA A 234 -15.37 -6.67 8.17
CA ALA A 234 -14.87 -6.06 9.41
C ALA A 234 -15.22 -4.56 9.47
N ASP A 235 -15.79 -4.10 10.59
CA ASP A 235 -16.17 -2.70 10.78
C ASP A 235 -14.97 -1.84 11.18
N VAL A 236 -13.99 -1.71 10.28
CA VAL A 236 -12.77 -0.91 10.49
C VAL A 236 -13.11 0.54 10.87
N SER A 237 -14.16 1.10 10.27
CA SER A 237 -14.64 2.47 10.50
C SER A 237 -15.16 2.75 11.92
N HIS A 238 -15.42 1.69 12.69
CA HIS A 238 -15.74 1.82 14.11
C HIS A 238 -14.50 2.17 14.93
N TYR A 239 -13.33 1.61 14.58
CA TYR A 239 -12.07 1.81 15.29
C TYR A 239 -11.24 2.96 14.73
N VAL A 240 -11.19 3.10 13.41
CA VAL A 240 -10.47 4.19 12.72
C VAL A 240 -11.48 5.30 12.43
N ARG A 241 -11.44 6.38 13.21
CA ARG A 241 -12.36 7.51 13.10
C ARG A 241 -11.70 8.66 12.35
N GLU A 242 -12.48 9.43 11.62
CA GLU A 242 -11.98 10.60 10.88
C GLU A 242 -11.23 11.57 11.81
N VAL A 243 -10.17 12.18 11.29
CA VAL A 243 -9.37 13.19 12.00
C VAL A 243 -8.70 12.62 13.27
N THR A 244 -8.23 11.38 13.20
CA THR A 244 -7.35 10.77 14.21
C THR A 244 -5.99 10.38 13.61
N ALA A 245 -5.01 10.02 14.45
CA ALA A 245 -3.69 9.64 13.94
C ALA A 245 -3.77 8.35 13.11
N LEU A 246 -4.65 7.42 13.50
CA LEU A 246 -4.94 6.22 12.70
C LEU A 246 -5.53 6.55 11.32
N ASP A 247 -6.47 7.50 11.22
CA ASP A 247 -7.06 7.91 9.93
C ASP A 247 -6.03 8.59 9.03
N ASP A 248 -5.26 9.53 9.57
CA ASP A 248 -4.23 10.24 8.81
C ASP A 248 -3.14 9.27 8.29
N GLU A 249 -2.72 8.31 9.12
CA GLU A 249 -1.74 7.30 8.70
C GLU A 249 -2.33 6.31 7.68
N ALA A 250 -3.56 5.82 7.90
CA ALA A 250 -4.22 4.93 6.95
C ALA A 250 -4.41 5.60 5.59
N ARG A 251 -4.80 6.89 5.58
CA ARG A 251 -4.90 7.71 4.35
C ARG A 251 -3.53 7.92 3.70
N SER A 252 -2.49 8.17 4.49
CA SER A 252 -1.13 8.36 3.98
C SER A 252 -0.56 7.09 3.35
N ARG A 253 -0.84 5.91 3.93
CA ARG A 253 -0.42 4.61 3.38
C ARG A 253 -1.26 4.19 2.18
N GLY A 254 -2.57 4.45 2.24
CA GLY A 254 -3.55 4.14 1.19
C GLY A 254 -3.89 2.65 1.05
N THR A 255 -2.90 1.76 1.15
CA THR A 255 -3.07 0.31 1.08
C THR A 255 -1.98 -0.41 1.89
N SER A 256 -2.26 -1.65 2.29
CA SER A 256 -1.19 -2.58 2.68
C SER A 256 -0.32 -2.89 1.45
N VAL A 257 0.98 -3.06 1.65
CA VAL A 257 1.93 -3.41 0.59
C VAL A 257 2.51 -4.79 0.88
N TYR A 258 2.32 -5.73 -0.04
CA TYR A 258 2.71 -7.12 0.11
C TYR A 258 4.01 -7.38 -0.66
N PHE A 259 5.07 -7.76 0.06
CA PHE A 259 6.34 -8.23 -0.47
C PHE A 259 6.45 -9.75 -0.22
N PRO A 260 7.30 -10.46 -0.99
CA PRO A 260 7.68 -11.82 -0.65
C PRO A 260 8.14 -11.91 0.81
N GLY A 261 7.43 -12.70 1.62
CA GLY A 261 7.74 -12.92 3.03
C GLY A 261 7.49 -11.75 3.99
N ARG A 262 6.97 -10.60 3.53
CA ARG A 262 6.73 -9.43 4.40
C ARG A 262 5.54 -8.59 3.95
N VAL A 263 4.72 -8.19 4.91
CA VAL A 263 3.63 -7.24 4.67
C VAL A 263 3.94 -5.93 5.39
N LEU A 264 3.71 -4.81 4.71
CA LEU A 264 3.60 -3.49 5.35
C LEU A 264 2.12 -3.19 5.51
N PRO A 265 1.57 -3.39 6.71
CA PRO A 265 0.13 -3.23 6.89
C PRO A 265 -0.25 -1.75 6.83
N MET A 266 -1.46 -1.49 6.36
CA MET A 266 -2.07 -0.16 6.39
C MET A 266 -2.39 0.27 7.83
N LEU A 267 -2.78 -0.68 8.68
CA LEU A 267 -3.17 -0.45 10.07
C LEU A 267 -2.25 -1.22 11.03
N PRO A 268 -2.06 -0.73 12.27
CA PRO A 268 -1.31 -1.48 13.27
C PRO A 268 -1.91 -2.86 13.56
N GLU A 269 -1.06 -3.84 13.89
CA GLU A 269 -1.46 -5.24 14.11
C GLU A 269 -2.55 -5.41 15.17
N ARG A 270 -2.59 -4.52 16.17
CA ARG A 270 -3.64 -4.47 17.19
C ARG A 270 -5.05 -4.39 16.58
N LEU A 271 -5.17 -3.73 15.44
CA LEU A 271 -6.39 -3.65 14.65
C LEU A 271 -6.41 -4.73 13.57
N SER A 272 -5.44 -4.73 12.63
CA SER A 272 -5.49 -5.58 11.43
C SER A 272 -5.57 -7.07 11.75
N ASN A 273 -4.77 -7.57 12.70
CA ASN A 273 -4.75 -8.99 13.08
C ASN A 273 -5.66 -9.26 14.30
N GLY A 274 -6.12 -8.20 14.96
CA GLY A 274 -6.87 -8.24 16.20
C GLY A 274 -8.37 -7.96 15.99
N LEU A 275 -8.77 -6.72 16.28
CA LEU A 275 -10.18 -6.29 16.33
C LEU A 275 -10.86 -6.20 14.96
N CYS A 276 -10.09 -5.99 13.90
CA CYS A 276 -10.56 -5.94 12.52
C CYS A 276 -10.36 -7.27 11.77
N SER A 277 -9.70 -8.26 12.34
CA SER A 277 -9.66 -9.61 11.77
C SER A 277 -10.77 -10.47 12.38
N LEU A 278 -11.60 -11.07 11.52
CA LEU A 278 -12.77 -11.90 11.81
C LEU A 278 -12.41 -13.31 12.33
N ASN A 279 -11.48 -13.33 13.28
CA ASN A 279 -10.94 -14.51 13.94
C ASN A 279 -12.04 -15.48 14.45
N PRO A 280 -11.82 -16.80 14.37
CA PRO A 280 -12.80 -17.80 14.78
C PRO A 280 -13.05 -17.80 16.29
N GLY A 281 -14.29 -18.06 16.69
CA GLY A 281 -14.69 -18.23 18.08
C GLY A 281 -14.75 -16.96 18.93
N VAL A 282 -14.49 -15.78 18.36
CA VAL A 282 -14.49 -14.50 19.08
C VAL A 282 -15.45 -13.49 18.44
N ASP A 283 -16.05 -12.64 19.28
CA ASP A 283 -17.00 -11.62 18.82
C ASP A 283 -16.25 -10.54 18.03
N ARG A 284 -16.77 -10.19 16.85
CA ARG A 284 -16.23 -9.15 15.96
C ARG A 284 -17.32 -8.28 15.37
N LEU A 285 -17.03 -7.00 15.26
CA LEU A 285 -17.94 -6.01 14.70
C LEU A 285 -17.85 -6.02 13.19
N VAL A 286 -19.00 -5.99 12.52
CA VAL A 286 -19.08 -6.05 11.07
C VAL A 286 -20.03 -5.02 10.50
N LEU A 287 -19.80 -4.63 9.25
CA LEU A 287 -20.79 -4.10 8.35
C LEU A 287 -21.22 -5.24 7.42
N SER A 288 -22.50 -5.62 7.47
CA SER A 288 -23.03 -6.76 6.74
C SER A 288 -23.89 -6.33 5.55
N ALA A 289 -23.72 -7.00 4.41
CA ALA A 289 -24.62 -6.97 3.27
C ALA A 289 -25.41 -8.29 3.24
N LEU A 290 -26.73 -8.21 3.41
CA LEU A 290 -27.64 -9.34 3.35
C LEU A 290 -28.39 -9.30 2.02
N LEU A 291 -28.19 -10.30 1.18
CA LEU A 291 -28.67 -10.36 -0.19
C LEU A 291 -29.66 -11.51 -0.35
N GLU A 292 -30.86 -11.24 -0.85
CA GLU A 292 -31.79 -12.26 -1.30
C GLU A 292 -31.57 -12.48 -2.80
N ILE A 293 -31.21 -13.71 -3.19
CA ILE A 293 -30.81 -14.09 -4.54
C ILE A 293 -31.78 -15.15 -5.05
N ASP A 294 -32.39 -14.91 -6.21
CA ASP A 294 -33.33 -15.87 -6.78
C ASP A 294 -32.64 -17.11 -7.35
N ARG A 295 -33.43 -18.12 -7.74
CA ARG A 295 -32.94 -19.37 -8.37
C ARG A 295 -32.19 -19.17 -9.70
N LYS A 296 -32.18 -17.96 -10.26
CA LYS A 296 -31.46 -17.58 -11.49
C LYS A 296 -30.23 -16.71 -11.20
N GLY A 297 -29.85 -16.58 -9.92
CA GLY A 297 -28.69 -15.79 -9.50
C GLY A 297 -28.91 -14.28 -9.59
N LYS A 298 -30.16 -13.82 -9.74
CA LYS A 298 -30.47 -12.38 -9.72
C LYS A 298 -30.64 -11.93 -8.28
N VAL A 299 -29.87 -10.92 -7.89
CA VAL A 299 -30.06 -10.23 -6.61
C VAL A 299 -31.41 -9.51 -6.65
N GLY A 300 -32.29 -9.85 -5.71
CA GLY A 300 -33.62 -9.28 -5.54
C GLY A 300 -33.61 -8.06 -4.62
N SER A 301 -33.21 -8.26 -3.36
CA SER A 301 -33.08 -7.19 -2.35
C SER A 301 -31.74 -7.25 -1.66
N ALA A 302 -31.28 -6.09 -1.18
CA ALA A 302 -30.08 -5.93 -0.39
C ALA A 302 -30.39 -5.11 0.87
N GLU A 303 -29.88 -5.55 2.02
CA GLU A 303 -29.91 -4.81 3.28
C GLU A 303 -28.48 -4.62 3.79
N PHE A 304 -28.13 -3.40 4.20
CA PHE A 304 -26.85 -3.08 4.80
C PHE A 304 -27.05 -2.74 6.28
N VAL A 305 -26.39 -3.47 7.17
CA VAL A 305 -26.60 -3.33 8.62
C VAL A 305 -25.31 -3.52 9.40
N LYS A 306 -25.14 -2.75 10.46
CA LYS A 306 -24.07 -2.98 11.45
C LYS A 306 -24.41 -4.19 12.30
N GLY A 307 -23.47 -5.12 12.43
CA GLY A 307 -23.67 -6.38 13.13
C GLY A 307 -22.53 -6.75 14.05
N VAL A 308 -22.75 -7.84 14.78
CA VAL A 308 -21.73 -8.60 15.49
C VAL A 308 -21.80 -10.05 15.04
N ILE A 309 -20.66 -10.62 14.67
CA ILE A 309 -20.53 -12.04 14.33
C ILE A 309 -19.64 -12.74 15.35
N ARG A 310 -19.67 -14.07 15.31
CA ARG A 310 -18.65 -14.94 15.86
C ARG A 310 -18.34 -15.97 14.79
N SER A 311 -17.22 -15.81 14.09
CA SER A 311 -16.84 -16.74 13.02
C SER A 311 -16.76 -18.16 13.58
N SER A 312 -17.38 -19.10 12.89
CA SER A 312 -17.47 -20.50 13.29
C SER A 312 -16.15 -21.23 13.06
N GLU A 313 -15.45 -20.91 11.97
CA GLU A 313 -14.20 -21.54 11.58
C GLU A 313 -13.44 -20.63 10.60
N ARG A 314 -12.11 -20.70 10.64
CA ARG A 314 -11.23 -20.14 9.61
C ARG A 314 -10.87 -21.24 8.64
N MET A 315 -11.25 -21.09 7.37
CA MET A 315 -10.97 -22.04 6.32
C MET A 315 -9.88 -21.53 5.39
N THR A 316 -9.21 -22.44 4.68
CA THR A 316 -8.39 -22.06 3.52
C THR A 316 -9.07 -22.39 2.18
N TYR A 317 -8.65 -21.73 1.11
CA TYR A 317 -9.11 -22.07 -0.25
C TYR A 317 -8.89 -23.55 -0.57
N THR A 318 -7.72 -24.09 -0.22
CA THR A 318 -7.38 -25.51 -0.40
C THR A 318 -8.34 -26.43 0.33
N GLU A 319 -8.70 -26.09 1.57
CA GLU A 319 -9.65 -26.89 2.35
C GLU A 319 -11.05 -26.85 1.74
N VAL A 320 -11.56 -25.67 1.38
CA VAL A 320 -12.90 -25.54 0.80
C VAL A 320 -12.99 -26.23 -0.56
N ALA A 321 -12.01 -26.04 -1.44
CA ALA A 321 -11.94 -26.75 -2.73
C ALA A 321 -11.98 -28.26 -2.53
N ARG A 322 -11.15 -28.78 -1.60
CA ARG A 322 -11.14 -30.19 -1.26
C ARG A 322 -12.49 -30.69 -0.74
N LEU A 323 -13.18 -29.92 0.09
CA LEU A 323 -14.51 -30.29 0.62
C LEU A 323 -15.60 -30.30 -0.46
N LEU A 324 -15.47 -29.50 -1.52
CA LEU A 324 -16.44 -29.39 -2.61
C LEU A 324 -16.19 -30.38 -3.75
N GLU A 325 -14.92 -30.59 -4.12
CA GLU A 325 -14.54 -31.35 -5.32
C GLU A 325 -14.30 -32.83 -5.01
N THR A 326 -13.94 -33.16 -3.77
CA THR A 326 -13.67 -34.53 -3.35
C THR A 326 -14.69 -35.00 -2.33
N ARG A 327 -14.82 -36.32 -2.16
CA ARG A 327 -15.66 -36.87 -1.09
C ARG A 327 -15.01 -36.54 0.27
N PRO A 328 -15.68 -35.83 1.20
CA PRO A 328 -15.12 -35.53 2.50
C PRO A 328 -14.70 -36.80 3.24
N SER A 329 -13.46 -36.82 3.71
CA SER A 329 -12.85 -37.92 4.46
C SER A 329 -13.54 -38.11 5.83
N PRO A 330 -13.30 -39.22 6.55
CA PRO A 330 -13.78 -39.36 7.92
C PRO A 330 -13.33 -38.22 8.84
N ALA A 331 -12.09 -37.74 8.69
CA ALA A 331 -11.55 -36.62 9.46
C ALA A 331 -12.28 -35.29 9.15
N ASP A 332 -12.62 -35.05 7.88
CA ASP A 332 -13.39 -33.87 7.49
C ASP A 332 -14.81 -33.88 8.06
N ARG A 333 -15.43 -35.06 8.09
CA ARG A 333 -16.78 -35.21 8.64
C ARG A 333 -16.79 -34.99 10.14
N ASP A 334 -15.74 -35.40 10.83
CA ASP A 334 -15.57 -35.18 12.26
C ASP A 334 -15.36 -33.68 12.56
N ARG A 335 -14.45 -33.03 11.84
CA ARG A 335 -14.12 -31.61 12.07
C ARG A 335 -15.15 -30.63 11.52
N TYR A 336 -15.53 -30.79 10.26
CA TYR A 336 -16.36 -29.84 9.51
C TYR A 336 -17.79 -30.32 9.32
N GLY A 337 -18.19 -31.46 9.91
CA GLY A 337 -19.51 -32.07 9.78
C GLY A 337 -20.68 -31.09 9.81
N PRO A 338 -20.72 -30.15 10.78
CA PRO A 338 -21.76 -29.13 10.82
C PRO A 338 -21.77 -28.21 9.58
N LEU A 339 -20.62 -27.87 8.99
CA LEU A 339 -20.48 -26.90 7.91
C LEU A 339 -20.56 -27.51 6.50
N LEU A 340 -20.53 -28.84 6.35
CA LEU A 340 -20.47 -29.49 5.04
C LEU A 340 -21.62 -29.08 4.10
N GLU A 341 -22.85 -29.01 4.61
CA GLU A 341 -23.99 -28.57 3.80
C GLU A 341 -23.89 -27.07 3.47
N ASN A 342 -23.40 -26.24 4.40
CA ASN A 342 -23.18 -24.81 4.13
C ASN A 342 -22.17 -24.60 2.99
N PHE A 343 -21.06 -25.32 2.97
CA PHE A 343 -20.09 -25.22 1.87
C PHE A 343 -20.72 -25.66 0.54
N ARG A 344 -21.49 -26.75 0.54
CA ARG A 344 -22.20 -27.17 -0.67
C ARG A 344 -23.13 -26.08 -1.19
N GLU A 345 -23.93 -25.45 -0.32
CA GLU A 345 -24.81 -24.34 -0.70
C GLU A 345 -24.02 -23.14 -1.23
N MET A 346 -22.89 -22.80 -0.62
CA MET A 346 -21.97 -21.77 -1.11
C MET A 346 -21.45 -22.10 -2.52
N GLY A 347 -21.01 -23.34 -2.75
CA GLY A 347 -20.50 -23.78 -4.06
C GLY A 347 -21.55 -23.75 -5.17
N GLU A 348 -22.80 -24.13 -4.85
CA GLU A 348 -23.92 -24.04 -5.77
C GLU A 348 -24.26 -22.59 -6.13
N LEU A 349 -24.34 -21.70 -5.12
CA LEU A 349 -24.58 -20.27 -5.35
C LEU A 349 -23.42 -19.62 -6.14
N ALA A 350 -22.17 -19.92 -5.79
CA ALA A 350 -20.99 -19.40 -6.49
C ALA A 350 -20.99 -19.80 -7.97
N SER A 351 -21.35 -21.06 -8.27
CA SER A 351 -21.49 -21.56 -9.65
C SER A 351 -22.58 -20.81 -10.42
N LEU A 352 -23.73 -20.58 -9.78
CA LEU A 352 -24.86 -19.84 -10.37
C LEU A 352 -24.47 -18.37 -10.66
N LEU A 353 -23.79 -17.71 -9.73
CA LEU A 353 -23.31 -16.34 -9.91
C LEU A 353 -22.24 -16.24 -11.00
N ARG A 354 -21.34 -17.23 -11.10
CA ARG A 354 -20.33 -17.33 -12.16
C ARG A 354 -20.97 -17.44 -13.53
N GLN A 355 -21.91 -18.37 -13.72
CA GLN A 355 -22.65 -18.51 -15.00
C GLN A 355 -23.34 -17.20 -15.42
N ARG A 356 -23.91 -16.48 -14.45
CA ARG A 356 -24.54 -15.17 -14.71
C ARG A 356 -23.52 -14.09 -15.06
N ARG A 357 -22.35 -14.10 -14.43
CA ARG A 357 -21.22 -13.20 -14.73
C ARG A 357 -20.72 -13.44 -16.16
N ASP A 358 -20.59 -14.70 -16.57
CA ASP A 358 -20.13 -15.09 -17.91
C ASP A 358 -21.17 -14.70 -18.97
N ALA A 359 -22.46 -14.95 -18.73
CA ALA A 359 -23.55 -14.54 -19.62
C ALA A 359 -23.65 -13.00 -19.79
N ARG A 360 -23.11 -12.22 -18.83
CA ARG A 360 -23.02 -10.75 -18.92
C ARG A 360 -21.82 -10.28 -19.74
N GLY A 361 -20.95 -11.18 -20.19
CA GLY A 361 -19.76 -10.85 -20.96
C GLY A 361 -18.58 -10.37 -20.11
N SER A 362 -18.50 -10.79 -18.84
CA SER A 362 -17.31 -10.53 -18.02
C SER A 362 -16.12 -11.25 -18.65
N ILE A 363 -15.02 -10.51 -18.86
CA ILE A 363 -13.75 -11.10 -19.26
C ILE A 363 -13.00 -11.44 -17.98
N ASP A 364 -12.51 -12.67 -17.89
CA ASP A 364 -11.65 -13.14 -16.80
C ASP A 364 -10.28 -13.45 -17.40
N PHE A 365 -9.25 -12.73 -16.95
CA PHE A 365 -7.88 -13.00 -17.35
C PHE A 365 -7.27 -13.90 -16.29
N ASP A 366 -7.36 -15.21 -16.51
CA ASP A 366 -6.66 -16.22 -15.69
C ASP A 366 -5.17 -16.17 -16.03
N LEU A 367 -4.51 -15.12 -15.54
CA LEU A 367 -3.06 -14.98 -15.62
C LEU A 367 -2.45 -15.81 -14.51
N PRO A 368 -1.43 -16.63 -14.80
CA PRO A 368 -0.72 -17.34 -13.74
C PRO A 368 -0.10 -16.31 -12.80
N ASP A 369 -0.45 -16.42 -11.52
CA ASP A 369 0.28 -15.73 -10.47
C ASP A 369 1.60 -16.46 -10.22
N ALA A 370 2.55 -15.81 -9.58
CA ALA A 370 3.82 -16.41 -9.22
C ALA A 370 4.04 -16.22 -7.72
N ASP A 371 4.11 -17.31 -6.98
CA ASP A 371 4.44 -17.30 -5.56
C ASP A 371 5.93 -17.58 -5.34
N VAL A 372 6.57 -16.71 -4.57
CA VAL A 372 8.01 -16.77 -4.28
C VAL A 372 8.18 -17.50 -2.96
N VAL A 373 8.71 -18.72 -3.03
CA VAL A 373 8.94 -19.55 -1.85
C VAL A 373 10.27 -19.17 -1.21
N LEU A 374 10.19 -18.75 0.05
CA LEU A 374 11.35 -18.41 0.87
C LEU A 374 11.64 -19.52 1.89
N ASP A 375 12.93 -19.74 2.20
CA ASP A 375 13.33 -20.55 3.35
C ASP A 375 13.28 -19.76 4.67
N ASP A 376 13.59 -20.43 5.79
CA ASP A 376 13.63 -19.80 7.13
C ASP A 376 14.66 -18.66 7.25
N ALA A 377 15.64 -18.60 6.35
CA ALA A 377 16.64 -17.54 6.28
C ALA A 377 16.18 -16.37 5.37
N GLY A 378 15.01 -16.47 4.74
CA GLY A 378 14.47 -15.46 3.82
C GLY A 378 15.08 -15.51 2.42
N LEU A 379 15.76 -16.60 2.06
CA LEU A 379 16.32 -16.79 0.71
C LEU A 379 15.30 -17.46 -0.20
N VAL A 380 15.29 -17.03 -1.46
CA VAL A 380 14.42 -17.62 -2.49
C VAL A 380 14.89 -19.05 -2.80
N VAL A 381 14.04 -20.02 -2.53
CA VAL A 381 14.28 -21.45 -2.84
C VAL A 381 13.45 -21.96 -4.02
N GLY A 382 12.42 -21.20 -4.43
CA GLY A 382 11.61 -21.57 -5.57
C GLY A 382 10.66 -20.45 -5.99
N ILE A 383 10.11 -20.60 -7.20
CA ILE A 383 8.98 -19.82 -7.69
C ILE A 383 7.96 -20.85 -8.19
N VAL A 384 6.76 -20.82 -7.63
CA VAL A 384 5.66 -21.69 -8.02
C VAL A 384 4.55 -20.88 -8.70
N PRO A 385 3.79 -21.47 -9.63
CA PRO A 385 2.60 -20.83 -10.20
C PRO A 385 1.47 -20.69 -9.19
#